data_AF-A0A423VNQ2-F1
#
_entry.id   AF-A0A423VNQ2-F1
#
_cell.length_a   1.000
_cell.length_b   1.000
_cell.length_c   1.000
_cell.angle_alpha   90.00
_cell.angle_beta   90.00
_cell.angle_gamma   90.00
#
_symmetry.space_group_name_H-M   'P 1'
#
loop_
_entity.id
_entity.type
_entity.pdbx_description
1 polymer ?
#
loop_
_entity_poly.entity_id
_entity_poly.type
_entity_poly.pdbx_seq_one_letter_code
_entity_poly.pdbx_strand_id
1 'polypeptide(L)'
;MKQAITLLLTAAAAAAAALSGKATTTRYYDGTEGACGCGTSGGCYSWQTGISSGVYTAAGSQALFGSDGSTWCGSGCGACYKLTSTGSAPCSTCGTGGASGESIVVMVTNLCPSDSNAQWCPQVGGTNDYGYSYHFDIMAQSEVFGDNVVVDFEEVDCPSAATSDYAQCSCASS
;
A
#
# COMPACT_ATOMS: atom_id res chain seq x y z
N MET A 1 -42.21 15.15 -43.48
CA MET A 1 -41.70 15.34 -42.11
C MET A 1 -41.07 14.02 -41.68
N LYS A 2 -39.74 13.90 -41.65
CA LYS A 2 -39.03 12.70 -41.20
C LYS A 2 -38.44 13.00 -39.82
N GLN A 3 -39.01 12.39 -38.77
CA GLN A 3 -38.48 12.51 -37.42
C GLN A 3 -37.27 11.59 -37.29
N ALA A 4 -36.12 12.16 -36.95
CA ALA A 4 -34.94 11.41 -36.54
C ALA A 4 -35.05 11.13 -35.04
N ILE A 5 -35.13 9.86 -34.67
CA ILE A 5 -35.08 9.42 -33.27
C ILE A 5 -33.60 9.28 -32.92
N THR A 6 -33.10 10.21 -32.09
CA THR A 6 -31.76 10.13 -31.50
C THR A 6 -31.82 9.20 -30.29
N LEU A 7 -31.22 8.02 -30.41
CA LEU A 7 -30.99 7.12 -29.27
C LEU A 7 -29.84 7.69 -28.42
N LEU A 8 -30.15 8.14 -27.20
CA LEU A 8 -29.17 8.43 -26.17
C LEU A 8 -28.69 7.11 -25.55
N LEU A 9 -27.49 6.66 -25.90
CA LEU A 9 -26.79 5.60 -25.16
C LEU A 9 -26.28 6.20 -23.85
N THR A 10 -26.94 5.90 -22.73
CA THR A 10 -26.37 6.12 -21.40
C THR A 10 -25.33 5.04 -21.12
N ALA A 11 -24.04 5.38 -21.20
CA ALA A 11 -22.97 4.51 -20.72
C ALA A 11 -23.01 4.49 -19.18
N ALA A 12 -23.37 3.34 -18.60
CA ALA A 12 -23.19 3.10 -17.18
C ALA A 12 -21.69 2.88 -16.93
N ALA A 13 -21.02 3.84 -16.30
CA ALA A 13 -19.66 3.65 -15.79
C ALA A 13 -19.74 2.63 -14.64
N ALA A 14 -19.17 1.44 -14.84
CA ALA A 14 -18.93 0.52 -13.74
C ALA A 14 -17.88 1.17 -12.82
N ALA A 15 -18.28 1.56 -11.61
CA ALA A 15 -17.32 1.93 -10.59
C ALA A 15 -16.45 0.69 -10.31
N ALA A 16 -15.15 0.78 -10.59
CA ALA A 16 -14.21 -0.21 -10.12
C ALA A 16 -14.33 -0.28 -8.59
N ALA A 17 -14.55 -1.48 -8.05
CA ALA A 17 -14.56 -1.65 -6.61
C ALA A 17 -13.15 -1.36 -6.08
N ALA A 18 -13.03 -0.47 -5.09
CA ALA A 18 -11.79 -0.19 -4.39
C ALA A 18 -11.22 -1.50 -3.79
N LEU A 19 -9.91 -1.71 -3.92
CA LEU A 19 -9.28 -2.93 -3.43
C LEU A 19 -9.41 -3.01 -1.90
N SER A 20 -9.85 -4.16 -1.38
CA SER A 20 -9.96 -4.38 0.06
C SER A 20 -9.77 -5.85 0.41
N GLY A 21 -9.43 -6.13 1.67
CA GLY A 21 -9.21 -7.49 2.14
C GLY A 21 -8.51 -7.55 3.49
N LYS A 22 -7.84 -8.67 3.76
CA LYS A 22 -6.95 -8.83 4.92
C LYS A 22 -5.49 -8.88 4.47
N ALA A 23 -4.61 -8.29 5.26
CA ALA A 23 -3.17 -8.29 5.02
C ALA A 23 -2.40 -8.51 6.32
N THR A 24 -1.16 -8.98 6.20
CA THR A 24 -0.19 -8.90 7.29
C THR A 24 0.59 -7.59 7.17
N THR A 25 1.18 -7.16 8.29
CA THR A 25 2.14 -6.07 8.29
C THR A 25 3.45 -6.50 8.93
N THR A 26 4.54 -5.84 8.53
CA THR A 26 5.78 -5.77 9.29
C THR A 26 6.21 -4.30 9.38
N ARG A 27 7.36 -4.05 10.01
CA ARG A 27 8.07 -2.79 9.91
C ARG A 27 9.42 -3.00 9.24
N TYR A 28 9.85 -2.02 8.47
CA TYR A 28 11.21 -1.95 7.96
C TYR A 28 11.76 -0.53 8.02
N TYR A 29 13.07 -0.42 7.94
CA TYR A 29 13.76 0.84 7.76
C TYR A 29 15.06 0.63 7.00
N ASP A 30 15.16 1.21 5.80
CA ASP A 30 16.37 1.15 4.97
C ASP A 30 16.93 2.54 4.60
N GLY A 31 16.10 3.59 4.68
CA GLY A 31 16.44 4.97 4.30
C GLY A 31 16.62 5.16 2.79
N THR A 32 16.17 4.22 1.96
CA THR A 32 16.38 4.26 0.52
C THR A 32 15.29 5.03 -0.22
N GLU A 33 15.55 5.42 -1.47
CA GLU A 33 14.58 6.12 -2.31
C GLU A 33 13.23 5.38 -2.45
N GLY A 34 13.27 4.05 -2.46
CA GLY A 34 12.11 3.20 -2.71
C GLY A 34 11.74 3.08 -4.19
N ALA A 35 11.03 2.02 -4.53
CA ALA A 35 10.69 1.64 -5.90
C ALA A 35 9.64 2.54 -6.58
N CYS A 36 9.04 3.49 -5.85
CA CYS A 36 8.22 4.56 -6.42
C CYS A 36 8.99 5.86 -6.64
N GLY A 37 10.32 5.85 -6.47
CA GLY A 37 11.16 7.00 -6.80
C GLY A 37 10.97 8.20 -5.88
N CYS A 38 10.69 7.96 -4.59
CA CYS A 38 10.34 8.99 -3.62
C CYS A 38 11.57 9.51 -2.85
N GLY A 39 12.61 9.89 -3.57
CA GLY A 39 13.87 10.29 -2.97
C GLY A 39 14.90 10.76 -4.00
N THR A 40 16.16 10.66 -3.63
CA THR A 40 17.29 10.94 -4.51
C THR A 40 18.36 9.86 -4.32
N SER A 41 19.43 9.91 -5.10
CA SER A 41 20.60 9.04 -4.91
C SER A 41 21.24 9.13 -3.50
N GLY A 42 20.86 10.14 -2.69
CA GLY A 42 21.29 10.29 -1.30
C GLY A 42 20.35 9.68 -0.24
N GLY A 43 19.20 9.12 -0.62
CA GLY A 43 18.23 8.50 0.29
C GLY A 43 16.77 8.93 0.04
N CYS A 44 15.86 8.43 0.88
CA CYS A 44 14.44 8.80 0.87
C CYS A 44 14.22 10.31 1.11
N TYR A 45 13.14 10.86 0.57
CA TYR A 45 12.60 12.12 1.08
C TYR A 45 12.21 11.98 2.55
N SER A 46 12.39 13.05 3.33
CA SER A 46 12.20 13.03 4.78
C SER A 46 10.78 12.62 5.20
N TRP A 47 9.77 13.00 4.41
CA TRP A 47 8.37 12.66 4.66
C TRP A 47 8.08 11.16 4.60
N GLN A 48 8.90 10.35 3.90
CA GLN A 48 8.71 8.89 3.88
C GLN A 48 8.84 8.29 5.29
N THR A 49 9.69 8.90 6.12
CA THR A 49 9.94 8.48 7.51
C THR A 49 9.16 9.29 8.53
N GLY A 50 8.44 10.33 8.09
CA GLY A 50 7.82 11.33 8.95
C GLY A 50 6.32 11.12 9.10
N ILE A 51 5.90 10.62 10.26
CA ILE A 51 4.48 10.45 10.65
C ILE A 51 3.73 11.79 10.75
N SER A 52 4.44 12.93 10.71
CA SER A 52 3.91 14.27 10.97
C SER A 52 2.71 14.69 10.12
N SER A 53 2.45 14.03 8.98
CA SER A 53 1.29 14.27 8.11
C SER A 53 0.06 13.40 8.42
N GLY A 54 0.17 12.43 9.34
CA GLY A 54 -0.87 11.45 9.63
C GLY A 54 -0.98 10.32 8.59
N VAL A 55 -0.05 10.26 7.63
CA VAL A 55 0.05 9.20 6.63
C VAL A 55 1.43 8.56 6.73
N TYR A 56 1.44 7.25 6.85
CA TYR A 56 2.65 6.44 6.84
C TYR A 56 3.01 6.04 5.42
N THR A 57 4.24 5.60 5.18
CA THR A 57 4.60 4.96 3.92
C THR A 57 4.83 3.47 4.11
N ALA A 58 4.63 2.71 3.05
CA ALA A 58 4.83 1.27 3.07
C ALA A 58 5.46 0.75 1.77
N ALA A 59 6.22 -0.32 1.91
CA ALA A 59 6.56 -1.21 0.82
C ALA A 59 5.43 -2.24 0.65
N GLY A 60 4.71 -2.16 -0.47
CA GLY A 60 3.60 -3.08 -0.75
C GLY A 60 4.12 -4.41 -1.30
N SER A 61 3.45 -5.52 -1.00
CA SER A 61 3.65 -6.77 -1.75
C SER A 61 3.39 -6.58 -3.24
N GLN A 62 3.86 -7.50 -4.08
CA GLN A 62 3.81 -7.34 -5.54
C GLN A 62 2.42 -6.98 -6.08
N ALA A 63 1.35 -7.56 -5.53
CA ALA A 63 -0.02 -7.26 -5.93
C ALA A 63 -0.49 -5.83 -5.58
N LEU A 64 0.05 -5.24 -4.51
CA LEU A 64 -0.22 -3.86 -4.10
C LEU A 64 0.67 -2.85 -4.84
N PHE A 65 1.92 -3.23 -5.12
CA PHE A 65 2.90 -2.37 -5.79
C PHE A 65 2.67 -2.31 -7.31
N GLY A 66 2.59 -3.46 -7.97
CA GLY A 66 2.51 -3.59 -9.42
C GLY A 66 2.09 -5.00 -9.81
N SER A 67 0.78 -5.20 -10.00
CA SER A 67 0.20 -6.53 -10.26
C SER A 67 0.63 -7.17 -11.60
N ASP A 68 1.25 -6.38 -12.47
CA ASP A 68 1.91 -6.78 -13.71
C ASP A 68 3.32 -7.35 -13.50
N GLY A 69 3.83 -7.36 -12.27
CA GLY A 69 5.18 -7.80 -11.92
C GLY A 69 6.23 -6.69 -12.01
N SER A 70 5.82 -5.43 -12.18
CA SER A 70 6.74 -4.29 -12.19
C SER A 70 7.56 -4.21 -10.90
N THR A 71 8.84 -3.86 -11.00
CA THR A 71 9.74 -3.67 -9.84
C THR A 71 10.15 -2.21 -9.62
N TRP A 72 9.66 -1.31 -10.48
CA TRP A 72 9.91 0.13 -10.44
C TRP A 72 8.70 0.85 -11.05
N CYS A 73 8.22 1.93 -10.42
CA CYS A 73 7.01 2.65 -10.81
C CYS A 73 5.80 1.73 -11.07
N GLY A 74 5.57 0.77 -10.18
CA GLY A 74 4.40 -0.10 -10.27
C GLY A 74 3.09 0.70 -10.21
N SER A 75 2.03 0.16 -10.80
CA SER A 75 0.72 0.84 -10.92
C SER A 75 0.08 1.25 -9.59
N GLY A 76 0.51 0.65 -8.47
CA GLY A 76 0.04 0.99 -7.13
C GLY A 76 0.90 2.03 -6.40
N CYS A 77 1.97 2.54 -7.01
CA CYS A 77 2.74 3.63 -6.44
C CYS A 77 1.86 4.86 -6.20
N GLY A 78 1.94 5.41 -4.99
CA GLY A 78 1.10 6.53 -4.56
C GLY A 78 -0.33 6.17 -4.18
N ALA A 79 -0.74 4.90 -4.26
CA ALA A 79 -2.04 4.47 -3.75
C ALA A 79 -2.04 4.46 -2.21
N CYS A 80 -3.16 4.90 -1.62
CA CYS A 80 -3.34 4.92 -0.17
C CYS A 80 -4.32 3.85 0.29
N TYR A 81 -3.99 3.26 1.44
CA TYR A 81 -4.81 2.24 2.07
C TYR A 81 -5.03 2.58 3.52
N LYS A 82 -6.27 2.47 3.99
CA LYS A 82 -6.57 2.48 5.41
C LYS A 82 -6.41 1.08 5.95
N LEU A 83 -5.56 0.93 6.96
CA LEU A 83 -5.30 -0.33 7.64
C LEU A 83 -5.97 -0.28 9.01
N THR A 84 -6.88 -1.21 9.28
CA THR A 84 -7.58 -1.36 10.56
C THR A 84 -7.10 -2.63 11.24
N SER A 85 -6.51 -2.50 12.42
CA SER A 85 -6.01 -3.61 13.22
C SER A 85 -7.14 -4.57 13.60
N THR A 86 -6.93 -5.87 13.34
CA THR A 86 -7.80 -6.93 13.86
C THR A 86 -7.54 -7.23 15.33
N GLY A 87 -6.42 -6.76 15.87
CA GLY A 87 -5.94 -7.04 17.22
C GLY A 87 -5.06 -8.29 17.34
N SER A 88 -4.78 -8.99 16.24
CA SER A 88 -4.00 -10.24 16.24
C SER A 88 -2.72 -10.13 15.42
N ALA A 89 -1.72 -10.94 15.75
CA ALA A 89 -0.59 -11.24 14.87
C ALA A 89 -0.92 -12.46 13.97
N PRO A 90 -0.21 -12.67 12.85
CA PRO A 90 -0.49 -13.78 11.94
C PRO A 90 -0.17 -15.18 12.52
N CYS A 91 0.63 -15.25 13.59
CA CYS A 91 0.96 -16.47 14.31
C CYS A 91 1.38 -16.16 15.75
N SER A 92 1.49 -17.19 16.59
CA SER A 92 1.75 -17.05 18.03
C SER A 92 3.17 -16.59 18.40
N THR A 93 4.12 -16.60 17.46
CA THR A 93 5.54 -16.26 17.72
C THR A 93 6.12 -15.25 16.73
N CYS A 94 5.30 -14.65 15.87
CA CYS A 94 5.75 -13.70 14.85
C CYS A 94 5.22 -12.28 15.07
N GLY A 95 4.74 -11.98 16.27
CA GLY A 95 4.29 -10.65 16.67
C GLY A 95 3.36 -10.72 17.87
N THR A 96 3.00 -9.56 18.40
CA THR A 96 2.01 -9.44 19.48
C THR A 96 0.66 -8.88 19.02
N GLY A 97 0.55 -8.43 17.76
CA GLY A 97 -0.64 -7.79 17.24
C GLY A 97 -0.72 -6.32 17.65
N GLY A 98 -1.92 -5.76 17.67
CA GLY A 98 -2.17 -4.35 18.00
C GLY A 98 -3.47 -4.17 18.75
N ALA A 99 -3.92 -2.93 18.97
CA ALA A 99 -5.25 -2.69 19.53
C ALA A 99 -6.32 -2.92 18.45
N SER A 100 -7.35 -3.72 18.74
CA SER A 100 -8.42 -4.01 17.77
C SER A 100 -9.19 -2.73 17.42
N GLY A 101 -9.43 -2.49 16.12
CA GLY A 101 -10.12 -1.31 15.60
C GLY A 101 -9.25 -0.06 15.45
N GLU A 102 -8.02 -0.06 15.95
CA GLU A 102 -7.06 1.02 15.70
C GLU A 102 -6.73 1.10 14.20
N SER A 103 -6.65 2.31 13.65
CA SER A 103 -6.48 2.52 12.21
C SER A 103 -5.37 3.51 11.88
N ILE A 104 -4.66 3.23 10.80
CA ILE A 104 -3.71 4.15 10.16
C ILE A 104 -3.98 4.23 8.65
N VAL A 105 -3.45 5.25 7.99
CA VAL A 105 -3.39 5.31 6.52
C VAL A 105 -1.94 5.14 6.10
N VAL A 106 -1.71 4.26 5.14
CA VAL A 106 -0.39 4.05 4.50
C VAL A 106 -0.46 4.43 3.02
N MET A 107 0.61 4.97 2.47
CA MET A 107 0.82 5.17 1.04
C MET A 107 1.91 4.23 0.53
N VAL A 108 1.67 3.55 -0.60
CA VAL A 108 2.66 2.68 -1.21
C VAL A 108 3.74 3.54 -1.89
N THR A 109 4.97 3.49 -1.39
CA THR A 109 6.13 4.22 -1.94
C THR A 109 7.31 3.30 -2.29
N ASN A 110 7.18 2.01 -2.00
CA ASN A 110 8.22 1.04 -2.27
C ASN A 110 7.62 -0.35 -2.56
N LEU A 111 8.46 -1.27 -3.01
CA LEU A 111 8.14 -2.68 -3.24
C LEU A 111 8.72 -3.51 -2.10
N CYS A 112 7.92 -4.42 -1.54
CA CYS A 112 8.44 -5.57 -0.80
C CYS A 112 8.55 -6.78 -1.74
N PRO A 113 9.75 -7.10 -2.25
CA PRO A 113 9.92 -8.16 -3.25
C PRO A 113 9.82 -9.54 -2.59
N SER A 114 9.11 -10.45 -3.24
CA SER A 114 8.89 -11.80 -2.72
C SER A 114 10.16 -12.66 -2.75
N ASP A 115 11.06 -12.48 -3.72
CA ASP A 115 12.26 -13.30 -3.87
C ASP A 115 13.16 -13.35 -2.62
N SER A 116 13.19 -12.27 -1.84
CA SER A 116 13.92 -12.18 -0.57
C SER A 116 13.02 -12.17 0.66
N ASN A 117 11.70 -12.00 0.50
CA ASN A 117 10.77 -11.79 1.61
C ASN A 117 9.51 -12.67 1.51
N ALA A 118 9.59 -13.84 0.86
CA ALA A 118 8.43 -14.71 0.58
C ALA A 118 7.60 -15.08 1.83
N GLN A 119 8.24 -15.15 2.99
CA GLN A 119 7.57 -15.36 4.29
C GLN A 119 6.44 -14.34 4.54
N TRP A 120 6.62 -13.10 4.07
CA TRP A 120 5.72 -11.99 4.31
C TRP A 120 5.07 -11.47 3.03
N CYS A 121 5.86 -11.31 1.97
CA CYS A 121 5.50 -10.62 0.75
C CYS A 121 5.22 -11.65 -0.36
N PRO A 122 3.94 -11.93 -0.67
CA PRO A 122 3.58 -12.90 -1.69
C PRO A 122 3.79 -12.35 -3.11
N GLN A 123 4.00 -13.28 -4.05
CA GLN A 123 3.82 -13.03 -5.48
C GLN A 123 2.35 -12.78 -5.82
N VAL A 124 2.10 -12.16 -6.98
CA VAL A 124 0.73 -11.91 -7.46
C VAL A 124 -0.06 -13.22 -7.57
N GLY A 125 -1.26 -13.24 -6.98
CA GLY A 125 -2.14 -14.42 -6.95
C GLY A 125 -1.74 -15.51 -5.95
N GLY A 126 -0.65 -15.33 -5.20
CA GLY A 126 -0.22 -16.25 -4.15
C GLY A 126 -0.66 -15.83 -2.75
N THR A 127 -0.10 -16.53 -1.75
CA THR A 127 -0.18 -16.16 -0.33
C THR A 127 1.21 -16.26 0.29
N ASN A 128 1.44 -15.49 1.35
CA ASN A 128 2.62 -15.64 2.18
C ASN A 128 2.51 -16.89 3.09
N ASP A 129 3.52 -17.15 3.92
CA ASP A 129 3.58 -18.33 4.80
C ASP A 129 2.44 -18.36 5.84
N TYR A 130 1.75 -17.23 6.02
CA TYR A 130 0.63 -17.07 6.95
C TYR A 130 -0.75 -17.11 6.25
N GLY A 131 -0.79 -17.34 4.93
CA GLY A 131 -2.03 -17.48 4.17
C GLY A 131 -2.67 -16.18 3.68
N TYR A 132 -1.94 -15.05 3.70
CA TYR A 132 -2.44 -13.75 3.25
C TYR A 132 -1.89 -13.39 1.86
N SER A 133 -2.76 -12.91 0.98
CA SER A 133 -2.40 -12.49 -0.39
C SER A 133 -1.79 -11.08 -0.48
N TYR A 134 -1.81 -10.34 0.62
CA TYR A 134 -1.37 -8.95 0.67
C TYR A 134 -0.49 -8.72 1.90
N HIS A 135 0.47 -7.83 1.75
CA HIS A 135 1.38 -7.45 2.82
C HIS A 135 1.79 -5.99 2.70
N PHE A 136 1.81 -5.29 3.82
CA PHE A 136 2.33 -3.93 3.93
C PHE A 136 3.51 -3.91 4.89
N ASP A 137 4.71 -3.69 4.36
CA ASP A 137 5.90 -3.50 5.19
C ASP A 137 6.04 -2.01 5.47
N ILE A 138 5.77 -1.57 6.71
CA ILE A 138 5.61 -0.15 7.03
C ILE A 138 6.97 0.48 7.32
N MET A 139 7.27 1.60 6.65
CA MET A 139 8.53 2.31 6.81
C MET A 139 8.55 3.03 8.18
N ALA A 140 9.23 2.45 9.16
CA ALA A 140 9.32 2.99 10.51
C ALA A 140 10.53 2.45 11.29
N GLN A 141 11.14 3.29 12.12
CA GLN A 141 12.23 2.87 13.02
C GLN A 141 11.75 2.09 14.24
N SER A 142 10.46 2.19 14.57
CA SER A 142 9.82 1.52 15.69
C SER A 142 8.43 1.04 15.28
N GLU A 143 7.79 0.24 16.14
CA GLU A 143 6.38 -0.12 15.98
C GLU A 143 5.50 1.13 15.85
N VAL A 144 4.45 1.01 15.02
CA VAL A 144 3.56 2.12 14.67
C VAL A 144 2.23 2.01 15.40
N PHE A 145 1.55 0.87 15.25
CA PHE A 145 0.21 0.61 15.80
C PHE A 145 0.07 -0.85 16.26
N GLY A 146 1.20 -1.43 16.70
CA GLY A 146 1.35 -2.81 17.09
C GLY A 146 2.54 -3.51 16.41
N ASP A 147 2.74 -4.77 16.76
CA ASP A 147 3.83 -5.62 16.30
C ASP A 147 3.30 -6.72 15.37
N ASN A 148 3.62 -6.57 14.08
CA ASN A 148 3.19 -7.43 12.96
C ASN A 148 1.69 -7.71 12.96
N VAL A 149 0.92 -6.63 12.90
CA VAL A 149 -0.55 -6.65 13.02
C VAL A 149 -1.19 -7.23 11.77
N VAL A 150 -2.13 -8.15 11.94
CA VAL A 150 -3.08 -8.50 10.87
C VAL A 150 -4.12 -7.40 10.77
N VAL A 151 -4.33 -6.89 9.55
CA VAL A 151 -5.23 -5.77 9.29
C VAL A 151 -6.34 -6.15 8.32
N ASP A 152 -7.50 -5.54 8.52
CA ASP A 152 -8.45 -5.30 7.45
C ASP A 152 -8.00 -4.04 6.69
N PHE A 153 -7.93 -4.09 5.37
CA PHE A 153 -7.51 -2.96 4.56
C PHE A 153 -8.54 -2.60 3.50
N GLU A 154 -8.59 -1.31 3.16
CA GLU A 154 -9.37 -0.74 2.08
C GLU A 154 -8.54 0.35 1.39
N GLU A 155 -8.54 0.36 0.06
CA GLU A 155 -8.01 1.45 -0.75
C GLU A 155 -8.88 2.69 -0.55
N VAL A 156 -8.23 3.84 -0.32
CA VAL A 156 -8.89 5.11 -0.01
C VAL A 156 -8.25 6.24 -0.77
N ASP A 157 -8.97 7.35 -0.93
CA ASP A 157 -8.37 8.59 -1.41
C ASP A 157 -7.23 9.01 -0.48
N CYS A 158 -6.07 9.30 -1.07
CA CYS A 158 -4.93 9.81 -0.31
C CYS A 158 -5.27 11.17 0.33
N PRO A 159 -4.92 11.38 1.61
CA PRO A 159 -4.94 12.71 2.20
C PRO A 159 -4.11 13.70 1.37
N SER A 160 -4.54 14.95 1.30
CA SER A 160 -3.94 15.97 0.41
C SER A 160 -2.43 16.17 0.61
N ALA A 161 -1.94 16.00 1.83
CA ALA A 161 -0.51 16.03 2.13
C ALA A 161 0.23 14.88 1.41
N ALA A 162 -0.28 13.65 1.50
CA ALA A 162 0.31 12.49 0.82
C ALA A 162 0.28 12.63 -0.71
N THR A 163 -0.80 13.19 -1.28
CA THR A 163 -0.83 13.51 -2.71
C THR A 163 0.26 14.52 -3.10
N SER A 164 0.48 15.54 -2.27
CA SER A 164 1.49 16.58 -2.51
C SER A 164 2.92 16.04 -2.33
N ASP A 165 3.11 15.13 -1.37
CA ASP A 165 4.36 14.43 -1.13
C ASP A 165 4.70 13.49 -2.29
N TYR A 166 3.73 12.68 -2.73
CA TYR A 166 3.91 11.76 -3.85
C TYR A 166 4.23 12.48 -5.16
N ALA A 167 3.67 13.69 -5.39
CA ALA A 167 3.97 14.49 -6.58
C ALA A 167 5.46 14.87 -6.72
N GLN A 168 6.27 14.72 -5.66
CA GLN A 168 7.72 14.91 -5.72
C GLN A 168 8.45 13.66 -6.25
N CYS A 169 7.83 12.49 -6.19
CA CYS A 169 8.43 11.23 -6.61
C CYS A 169 8.54 11.14 -8.14
N SER A 170 9.61 10.51 -8.65
CA SER A 170 9.82 10.39 -10.10
C SER A 170 8.72 9.57 -10.80
N CYS A 171 8.13 8.61 -10.09
CA CYS A 171 7.04 7.77 -10.62
C CYS A 171 5.66 8.48 -10.68
N ALA A 172 5.50 9.68 -10.10
CA ALA A 172 4.22 10.38 -10.12
C ALA A 172 3.76 10.85 -11.51
N SER A 173 4.66 10.81 -12.50
CA SER A 173 4.41 11.17 -13.90
C SER A 173 4.68 10.04 -14.90
N SER A 174 4.89 8.83 -14.40
CA SER A 174 5.21 7.64 -15.21
C SER A 174 3.98 6.96 -15.81
#